data_AF-A0A061RBI4-F1
#
_entry.id   AF-A0A061RBI4-F1
#
_cell.length_a   1.000
_cell.length_b   1.000
_cell.length_c   1.000
_cell.angle_alpha   90.00
_cell.angle_beta   90.00
_cell.angle_gamma   90.00
#
_symmetry.space_group_name_H-M   'P 1'
#
loop_
_entity.id
_entity.type
_entity.pdbx_description
1 polymer ?
#
loop_
_entity_poly.entity_id
_entity_poly.type
_entity_poly.pdbx_seq_one_letter_code
_entity_poly.pdbx_strand_id
1 'polypeptide(L)'
;MAQHPTSFTVMITGQIESAEVPDCENAYCKYQVVHGEDWKFLDGQEDGMTQASRRSQGPDDSFVWNFPLDLTYNSTNVFGWPQIIVTVFSTAGGGAVMGYGCVHFPTCPGR
;
A
#
# COMPACT_ATOMS: atom_id res chain seq x y z
N MET A 1 -37.52 -4.68 18.27
CA MET A 1 -36.11 -4.65 18.72
C MET A 1 -35.26 -4.31 17.51
N ALA A 2 -34.53 -3.20 17.52
CA ALA A 2 -33.64 -2.85 16.40
C ALA A 2 -32.49 -3.87 16.38
N GLN A 3 -32.38 -4.64 15.29
CA GLN A 3 -31.22 -5.51 15.06
C GLN A 3 -30.00 -4.60 14.96
N HIS A 4 -29.02 -4.82 15.84
CA HIS A 4 -27.72 -4.19 15.65
C HIS A 4 -27.10 -4.80 14.39
N PRO A 5 -26.64 -3.99 13.43
CA PRO A 5 -25.96 -4.53 12.26
C PRO A 5 -24.74 -5.32 12.74
N THR A 6 -24.64 -6.59 12.31
CA THR A 6 -23.45 -7.39 12.57
C THR A 6 -22.32 -6.83 11.72
N SER A 7 -21.23 -6.42 12.36
CA SER A 7 -20.01 -6.01 11.68
C SER A 7 -18.89 -7.01 11.92
N PHE A 8 -17.91 -6.99 11.04
CA PHE A 8 -16.66 -7.73 11.15
C PHE A 8 -15.49 -6.76 11.09
N THR A 9 -14.36 -7.18 11.64
CA THR A 9 -13.11 -6.41 11.65
C THR A 9 -12.08 -7.11 10.78
N VAL A 10 -11.36 -6.34 9.97
CA VAL A 10 -10.24 -6.82 9.14
C VAL A 10 -8.99 -6.07 9.56
N MET A 11 -7.94 -6.83 9.91
CA MET A 11 -6.60 -6.33 10.15
C MET A 11 -5.74 -6.68 8.94
N ILE A 12 -5.05 -5.69 8.39
CA ILE A 12 -4.22 -5.82 7.19
C ILE A 12 -2.80 -5.45 7.60
N THR A 13 -1.91 -6.44 7.59
CA THR A 13 -0.49 -6.26 7.88
C THR A 13 0.34 -6.72 6.70
N GLY A 14 1.44 -6.02 6.44
CA GLY A 14 2.31 -6.34 5.32
C GLY A 14 3.44 -5.34 5.16
N GLN A 15 4.03 -5.30 3.98
CA GLN A 15 5.10 -4.37 3.65
C GLN A 15 5.16 -4.08 2.16
N ILE A 16 5.60 -2.87 1.81
CA ILE A 16 6.06 -2.53 0.46
C ILE A 16 7.54 -2.89 0.39
N GLU A 17 7.85 -4.07 -0.17
CA GLU A 17 9.19 -4.67 -0.14
C GLU A 17 10.16 -3.94 -1.08
N SER A 18 9.85 -3.95 -2.37
CA SER A 18 10.76 -3.50 -3.42
C SER A 18 10.04 -3.09 -4.70
N ALA A 19 10.78 -2.46 -5.62
CA ALA A 19 10.37 -2.32 -7.02
C ALA A 19 11.57 -2.34 -7.96
N GLU A 20 11.35 -2.85 -9.15
CA GLU A 20 12.25 -2.71 -10.29
C GLU A 20 11.77 -1.54 -11.14
N VAL A 21 12.58 -0.49 -11.22
CA VAL A 21 12.27 0.71 -12.00
C VAL A 21 13.44 1.02 -12.92
N PRO A 22 13.29 0.78 -14.24
CA PRO A 22 14.32 1.10 -15.22
C PRO A 22 14.69 2.58 -15.20
N ASP A 23 15.95 2.89 -15.55
CA ASP A 23 16.45 4.25 -15.73
C ASP A 23 16.23 5.21 -14.54
N CYS A 24 16.10 4.67 -13.33
CA CYS A 24 15.97 5.42 -12.09
C CYS A 24 17.12 5.10 -11.14
N GLU A 25 17.79 6.11 -10.56
CA GLU A 25 18.84 5.87 -9.56
C GLU A 25 18.32 5.92 -8.13
N ASN A 26 17.37 6.80 -7.84
CA ASN A 26 16.86 7.07 -6.50
C ASN A 26 15.34 7.25 -6.57
N ALA A 27 14.62 6.49 -5.75
CA ALA A 27 13.18 6.45 -5.77
C ALA A 27 12.56 6.30 -4.37
N TYR A 28 11.34 6.83 -4.21
CA TYR A 28 10.48 6.57 -3.07
C TYR A 28 9.08 6.19 -3.56
N CYS A 29 8.33 5.47 -2.74
CA CYS A 29 6.96 5.07 -3.04
C CYS A 29 5.99 5.87 -2.16
N LYS A 30 4.92 6.39 -2.75
CA LYS A 30 3.73 6.83 -2.02
C LYS A 30 2.66 5.77 -2.16
N TYR A 31 1.92 5.52 -1.10
CA TYR A 31 0.75 4.66 -1.15
C TYR A 31 -0.47 5.36 -0.59
N GLN A 32 -1.63 4.89 -1.02
CA GLN A 32 -2.93 5.27 -0.50
C GLN A 32 -3.85 4.06 -0.56
N VAL A 33 -4.61 3.85 0.50
CA VAL A 33 -5.65 2.82 0.56
C VAL A 33 -6.98 3.46 0.24
N VAL A 34 -7.76 2.80 -0.61
CA VAL A 34 -9.12 3.19 -0.99
C VAL A 34 -10.07 2.05 -0.69
N HIS A 35 -11.27 2.38 -0.23
CA HIS A 35 -12.30 1.42 0.15
C HIS A 35 -13.70 2.02 -0.08
N GLY A 36 -14.72 1.18 -0.04
CA GLY A 36 -16.12 1.60 -0.13
C GLY A 36 -16.61 2.30 1.15
N GLU A 37 -17.77 2.95 1.06
CA GLU A 37 -18.32 3.78 2.14
C GLU A 37 -18.68 3.01 3.43
N ASP A 38 -18.94 1.70 3.32
CA ASP A 38 -19.27 0.87 4.49
C ASP A 38 -18.03 0.52 5.33
N TRP A 39 -16.84 0.61 4.74
CA TRP A 39 -15.57 0.36 5.43
C TRP A 39 -15.21 1.56 6.29
N LYS A 40 -15.11 1.32 7.60
CA LYS A 40 -14.73 2.32 8.60
C LYS A 40 -13.29 2.06 9.01
N PHE A 41 -12.42 3.00 8.72
CA PHE A 41 -11.06 3.01 9.24
C PHE A 41 -11.07 3.11 10.77
N LEU A 42 -10.29 2.27 11.44
CA LEU A 42 -10.20 2.22 12.90
C LEU A 42 -8.81 2.61 13.42
N ASP A 43 -7.74 2.09 12.81
CA ASP A 43 -6.36 2.30 13.26
C ASP A 43 -5.35 2.04 12.14
N GLY A 44 -4.13 2.59 12.29
CA GLY A 44 -3.03 2.44 11.33
C GLY A 44 -2.79 3.69 10.47
N GLN A 45 -2.39 3.49 9.21
CA GLN A 45 -2.11 4.60 8.29
C GLN A 45 -2.59 4.31 6.85
N GLU A 46 -3.66 5.00 6.40
CA GLU A 46 -4.28 4.78 5.09
C GLU A 46 -3.46 5.31 3.92
N ASP A 47 -2.65 6.35 4.13
CA ASP A 47 -1.78 6.93 3.12
C ASP A 47 -0.41 7.25 3.71
N GLY A 48 0.63 7.12 2.90
CA GLY A 48 1.97 7.35 3.39
C GLY A 48 3.02 7.39 2.30
N MET A 49 4.25 7.61 2.74
CA MET A 49 5.42 7.70 1.88
C MET A 49 6.56 6.91 2.51
N THR A 50 7.22 6.09 1.70
CA THR A 50 8.41 5.34 2.12
C THR A 50 9.60 6.27 2.26
N GLN A 51 10.67 5.75 2.86
CA GLN A 51 11.99 6.35 2.71
C GLN A 51 12.40 6.36 1.23
N ALA A 52 13.27 7.32 0.88
CA ALA A 52 13.99 7.26 -0.38
C ALA A 52 15.01 6.12 -0.35
N SER A 53 15.07 5.34 -1.42
CA SER A 53 16.01 4.24 -1.60
C SER A 53 16.81 4.48 -2.87
N ARG A 54 18.07 4.06 -2.86
CA ARG A 54 18.93 4.05 -4.04
C ARG A 54 18.89 2.66 -4.66
N ARG A 55 18.88 2.60 -5.98
CA ARG A 55 18.92 1.33 -6.73
C ARG A 55 20.13 0.51 -6.30
N SER A 56 19.91 -0.76 -5.98
CA SER A 56 21.00 -1.67 -5.61
C SER A 56 21.93 -1.88 -6.81
N GLN A 57 23.24 -1.99 -6.58
CA GLN A 57 24.22 -2.36 -7.61
C GLN A 57 24.43 -3.88 -7.68
N GLY A 58 23.52 -4.64 -7.05
CA GLY A 58 23.57 -6.11 -6.99
C GLY A 58 22.88 -6.77 -8.19
N PRO A 59 22.83 -8.11 -8.20
CA PRO A 59 22.17 -8.87 -9.26
C PRO A 59 20.69 -8.52 -9.42
N ASP A 60 20.04 -8.13 -8.32
CA ASP A 60 18.60 -7.95 -8.23
C ASP A 60 18.13 -6.53 -8.61
N ASP A 61 19.03 -5.67 -9.09
CA ASP A 61 18.81 -4.36 -9.77
C ASP A 61 17.55 -3.54 -9.40
N SER A 62 17.18 -3.57 -8.11
CA SER A 62 15.91 -3.09 -7.57
C SER A 62 16.09 -2.11 -6.42
N PHE A 63 15.02 -1.37 -6.12
CA PHE A 63 14.86 -0.55 -4.94
C PHE A 63 14.30 -1.39 -3.80
N VAL A 64 14.87 -1.28 -2.61
CA VAL A 64 14.35 -1.93 -1.41
C VAL A 64 13.85 -0.86 -0.44
N TRP A 65 12.58 -0.97 -0.03
CA TRP A 65 11.97 -0.11 0.97
C TRP A 65 11.63 -0.88 2.25
N ASN A 66 11.11 -2.11 2.17
CA ASN A 66 10.64 -2.85 3.35
C ASN A 66 9.76 -1.98 4.27
N PHE A 67 8.88 -1.17 3.66
CA PHE A 67 8.10 -0.19 4.40
C PHE A 67 6.88 -0.89 5.00
N PRO A 68 6.67 -0.82 6.33
CA PRO A 68 5.60 -1.56 7.00
C PRO A 68 4.22 -0.98 6.65
N LEU A 69 3.24 -1.87 6.50
CA LEU A 69 1.83 -1.55 6.37
C LEU A 69 1.07 -2.18 7.53
N ASP A 70 0.26 -1.37 8.22
CA ASP A 70 -0.61 -1.79 9.31
C ASP A 70 -1.90 -0.95 9.27
N LEU A 71 -3.04 -1.62 9.12
CA LEU A 71 -4.36 -1.02 8.95
C LEU A 71 -5.41 -1.90 9.62
N THR A 72 -6.37 -1.27 10.27
CA THR A 72 -7.55 -1.96 10.81
C THR A 72 -8.82 -1.29 10.33
N TYR A 73 -9.75 -2.10 9.82
CA TYR A 73 -11.07 -1.66 9.35
C TYR A 73 -12.20 -2.43 10.04
N ASN A 74 -13.37 -1.79 10.13
CA ASN A 74 -14.64 -2.43 10.46
C ASN A 74 -15.65 -2.23 9.34
N SER A 75 -16.44 -3.26 9.04
CA SER A 75 -17.44 -3.20 7.97
C SER A 75 -18.61 -4.14 8.25
N THR A 76 -19.77 -3.86 7.66
CA THR A 76 -20.97 -4.71 7.72
C THR A 76 -21.11 -5.64 6.51
N ASN A 77 -20.39 -5.39 5.41
CA ASN A 77 -20.41 -6.23 4.21
C ASN A 77 -19.12 -6.10 3.37
N VAL A 78 -18.86 -7.04 2.47
CA VAL A 78 -17.59 -7.09 1.72
C VAL A 78 -17.52 -6.16 0.49
N PHE A 79 -18.58 -5.42 0.16
CA PHE A 79 -18.59 -4.55 -1.02
C PHE A 79 -17.62 -3.37 -0.87
N GLY A 80 -16.93 -2.98 -1.94
CA GLY A 80 -15.91 -1.93 -1.90
C GLY A 80 -14.67 -2.34 -1.11
N TRP A 81 -14.27 -3.60 -1.20
CA TRP A 81 -13.14 -4.17 -0.47
C TRP A 81 -11.86 -3.30 -0.59
N PRO A 82 -11.07 -3.13 0.49
CA PRO A 82 -9.91 -2.24 0.48
C PRO A 82 -8.87 -2.60 -0.58
N GLN A 83 -8.37 -1.57 -1.25
CA GLN A 83 -7.33 -1.63 -2.27
C GLN A 83 -6.19 -0.69 -1.91
N ILE A 84 -4.94 -1.14 -2.10
CA ILE A 84 -3.78 -0.26 -2.06
C ILE A 84 -3.48 0.26 -3.47
N ILE A 85 -3.22 1.55 -3.55
CA ILE A 85 -2.68 2.25 -4.71
C ILE A 85 -1.24 2.63 -4.36
N VAL A 86 -0.30 2.31 -5.23
CA VAL A 86 1.12 2.66 -5.06
C VAL A 86 1.57 3.51 -6.24
N THR A 87 2.41 4.51 -5.97
CA THR A 87 3.02 5.38 -6.98
C THR A 87 4.49 5.57 -6.65
N VAL A 88 5.37 5.24 -7.58
CA VAL A 88 6.81 5.38 -7.43
C VAL A 88 7.26 6.69 -8.05
N PHE A 89 8.04 7.45 -7.30
CA PHE A 89 8.59 8.73 -7.72
C PHE A 89 10.10 8.67 -7.74
N SER A 90 10.72 9.29 -8.75
CA SER A 90 12.15 9.56 -8.71
C SER A 90 12.43 10.77 -7.81
N THR A 91 13.51 10.73 -7.04
CA THR A 91 13.98 11.93 -6.33
C THR A 91 14.75 12.89 -7.25
N ALA A 92 15.12 12.43 -8.46
CA ALA A 92 15.76 13.25 -9.47
C ALA A 92 14.73 14.15 -10.19
N GLY A 93 15.21 15.28 -10.72
CA GLY A 93 14.42 16.11 -11.65
C GLY A 93 13.13 16.71 -11.08
N GLY A 94 12.99 16.81 -9.76
CA GLY A 94 11.84 17.48 -9.12
C GLY A 94 10.65 16.57 -8.78
N GLY A 95 10.83 15.24 -8.74
CA GLY A 95 9.77 14.33 -8.29
C GLY A 95 8.92 13.74 -9.41
N ALA A 96 9.54 13.35 -10.53
CA ALA A 96 8.80 12.71 -11.64
C ALA A 96 8.21 11.36 -11.21
N VAL A 97 7.00 11.06 -11.69
CA VAL A 97 6.36 9.74 -11.51
C VAL A 97 7.03 8.73 -12.44
N MET A 98 7.53 7.63 -11.87
CA MET A 98 8.17 6.54 -12.61
C MET A 98 7.21 5.38 -12.90
N GLY A 99 6.15 5.24 -12.12
CA GLY A 99 5.14 4.20 -12.30
C GLY A 99 4.10 4.20 -11.18
N TYR A 100 3.00 3.49 -11.40
CA TYR A 100 1.92 3.33 -10.43
C TYR A 100 1.21 1.99 -10.63
N GLY A 101 0.49 1.54 -9.61
CA GLY A 101 -0.30 0.31 -9.65
C GLY A 101 -1.30 0.25 -8.52
N CYS A 102 -2.24 -0.69 -8.60
CA CYS A 102 -3.18 -0.95 -7.52
C CYS A 102 -3.53 -2.44 -7.40
N VAL A 103 -3.88 -2.87 -6.19
CA VAL A 103 -4.26 -4.26 -5.91
C VAL A 103 -5.15 -4.32 -4.66
N HIS A 104 -6.07 -5.29 -4.63
CA HIS A 104 -6.88 -5.57 -3.43
C HIS A 104 -6.05 -6.32 -2.38
N PHE A 105 -6.38 -6.11 -1.11
CA PHE A 105 -5.85 -6.96 -0.04
C PHE A 105 -6.60 -8.30 0.06
N PRO A 106 -5.99 -9.36 0.61
CA PRO A 106 -4.54 -9.56 0.69
C PRO A 106 -3.93 -9.75 -0.70
N THR A 107 -2.67 -9.34 -0.88
CA THR A 107 -1.97 -9.46 -2.17
C THR A 107 -1.51 -10.88 -2.50
N CYS A 108 -1.56 -11.78 -1.52
CA CYS A 108 -1.23 -13.19 -1.66
C CYS A 108 -2.19 -14.06 -0.84
N PRO A 109 -2.43 -15.33 -1.24
CA PRO A 109 -3.09 -16.31 -0.39
C PRO A 109 -2.34 -16.50 0.94
N GLY A 110 -3.06 -16.86 2.00
CA GLY A 110 -2.54 -16.95 3.36
C GLY A 110 -1.15 -17.58 3.46
N ARG A 111 -0.23 -16.86 4.12
CA ARG A 111 1.12 -17.30 4.48
C ARG A 111 1.15 -17.78 5.92
#